data_AF-A0A2J6X6M8-F1
#
_entry.id   AF-A0A2J6X6M8-F1
#
_cell.length_a   1.000
_cell.length_b   1.000
_cell.length_c   1.000
_cell.angle_alpha   90.00
_cell.angle_beta   90.00
_cell.angle_gamma   90.00
#
_symmetry.space_group_name_H-M   'P 1'
#
loop_
_entity.id
_entity.type
_entity.pdbx_description
1 polymer ?
#
loop_
_entity_poly.entity_id
_entity_poly.type
_entity_poly.pdbx_seq_one_letter_code
_entity_poly.pdbx_strand_id
1 'polypeptide(L)'
;MYTADSPILGPQTAAMDQMSRYILSRPHGEYTEKDVADVIIPAYVRICLTVGVDPLIAVAQMIHETGNLTSFWSQRPQRNPAGIGVTGQSQQQQPVNPRGWAYNPQRQRWEAGVSFATWTDDAVPAHVGRLLAYALADGSETPPQRELIAKALSYRPFPGAFRGSAQTIKQLGRVHNPLGARGAGWASPGRNYGEAIARIANQVLAVPL
;
A
#
# COMPACT_ATOMS: atom_id res chain seq x y z
N MET A 1 9.47 18.54 -3.56
CA MET A 1 8.06 18.63 -3.14
C MET A 1 7.25 17.73 -4.05
N TYR A 2 6.40 16.87 -3.50
CA TYR A 2 5.57 15.93 -4.25
C TYR A 2 4.31 16.61 -4.80
N THR A 3 3.87 16.14 -5.95
CA THR A 3 2.59 16.47 -6.60
C THR A 3 1.93 15.17 -7.04
N ALA A 4 0.66 15.23 -7.48
CA ALA A 4 -0.03 14.03 -7.99
C ALA A 4 0.71 13.40 -9.19
N ASP A 5 1.46 14.18 -9.96
CA ASP A 5 2.23 13.70 -11.12
C ASP A 5 3.61 13.14 -10.73
N SER A 6 3.94 13.07 -9.44
CA SER A 6 5.19 12.44 -8.98
C SER A 6 5.23 10.96 -9.37
N PRO A 7 6.38 10.48 -9.89
CA PRO A 7 6.53 9.09 -10.32
C PRO A 7 6.54 8.15 -9.11
N ILE A 8 6.04 6.93 -9.27
CA ILE A 8 6.10 5.90 -8.22
C ILE A 8 7.55 5.41 -8.01
N LEU A 9 8.31 5.34 -9.10
CA LEU A 9 9.73 4.98 -9.07
C LEU A 9 10.57 6.23 -8.85
N GLY A 10 11.53 6.15 -7.93
CA GLY A 10 12.35 7.28 -7.55
C GLY A 10 13.29 6.98 -6.40
N PRO A 11 14.24 7.88 -6.12
CA PRO A 11 15.13 7.75 -4.97
C PRO A 11 14.37 7.98 -3.66
N GLN A 12 14.95 7.53 -2.55
CA GLN A 12 14.47 7.94 -1.24
C GLN A 12 14.71 9.43 -1.01
N THR A 13 13.65 10.18 -0.71
CA THR A 13 13.77 11.62 -0.42
C THR A 13 13.59 11.99 1.05
N ALA A 14 12.98 11.11 1.86
CA ALA A 14 12.73 11.35 3.29
C ALA A 14 13.54 10.42 4.17
N ALA A 15 14.01 10.93 5.30
CA ALA A 15 14.66 10.09 6.30
C ALA A 15 13.65 9.14 6.97
N MET A 16 14.13 7.98 7.43
CA MET A 16 13.29 7.03 8.18
C MET A 16 12.66 7.68 9.40
N ASP A 17 13.43 8.49 10.14
CA ASP A 17 12.97 9.19 11.33
C ASP A 17 11.80 10.13 11.05
N GLN A 18 11.77 10.82 9.90
CA GLN A 18 10.65 11.67 9.53
C GLN A 18 9.36 10.86 9.32
N MET A 19 9.46 9.72 8.63
CA MET A 19 8.34 8.81 8.41
C MET A 19 7.82 8.22 9.73
N SER A 20 8.73 7.75 10.59
CA SER A 20 8.39 7.20 11.90
C SER A 20 7.72 8.24 12.79
N ARG A 21 8.32 9.42 12.96
CA ARG A 21 7.76 10.51 13.78
C ARG A 21 6.40 10.96 13.27
N TYR A 22 6.21 11.04 11.96
CA TYR A 22 4.91 11.39 11.38
C TYR A 22 3.82 10.41 11.81
N ILE A 23 4.07 9.10 11.73
CA ILE A 23 3.09 8.08 12.12
C ILE A 23 2.84 8.13 13.63
N LEU A 24 3.90 8.21 14.43
CA LEU A 24 3.85 8.15 15.89
C LEU A 24 3.21 9.38 16.53
N SER A 25 3.23 10.54 15.87
CA SER A 25 2.60 11.76 16.37
C SER A 25 1.07 11.80 16.18
N ARG A 26 0.46 10.71 15.70
CA ARG A 26 -0.97 10.60 15.35
C ARG A 26 -1.50 9.25 15.85
N PRO A 27 -2.82 9.06 16.00
CA PRO A 27 -3.36 7.73 16.31
C PRO A 27 -2.88 6.69 15.28
N HIS A 28 -2.36 5.56 15.76
CA HIS A 28 -1.82 4.49 14.93
C HIS A 28 -2.20 3.09 15.43
N GLY A 29 -3.41 3.00 15.99
CA GLY A 29 -4.00 1.75 16.44
C GLY A 29 -3.22 1.11 17.58
N GLU A 30 -3.08 -0.20 17.52
CA GLU A 30 -2.33 -0.99 18.51
C GLU A 30 -0.81 -1.02 18.28
N TYR A 31 -0.30 -0.36 17.23
CA TYR A 31 1.12 -0.38 16.92
C TYR A 31 1.90 0.45 17.94
N THR A 32 3.08 -0.03 18.31
CA THR A 32 3.99 0.66 19.22
C THR A 32 5.06 1.44 18.47
N GLU A 33 5.80 2.30 19.18
CA GLU A 33 7.02 2.94 18.65
C GLU A 33 7.97 1.92 18.03
N LYS A 34 8.22 0.81 18.73
CA LYS A 34 9.06 -0.29 18.25
C LYS A 34 8.53 -0.90 16.95
N ASP A 35 7.21 -1.11 16.84
CA ASP A 35 6.64 -1.65 15.60
C ASP A 35 6.87 -0.70 14.41
N VAL A 36 6.66 0.60 14.62
CA VAL A 36 6.78 1.59 13.54
C VAL A 36 8.25 1.82 13.18
N ALA A 37 9.09 2.14 14.16
CA ALA A 37 10.47 2.57 13.97
C ALA A 37 11.44 1.43 13.66
N ASP A 38 11.22 0.24 14.21
CA ASP A 38 12.16 -0.88 14.06
C ASP A 38 11.68 -1.95 13.06
N VAL A 39 10.39 -1.95 12.70
CA VAL A 39 9.82 -2.99 11.83
C VAL A 39 9.21 -2.41 10.56
N ILE A 40 8.15 -1.60 10.66
CA ILE A 40 7.35 -1.19 9.50
C ILE A 40 8.13 -0.25 8.57
N ILE A 41 8.68 0.85 9.10
CA ILE A 41 9.42 1.82 8.30
C ILE A 41 10.73 1.22 7.73
N PRO A 42 11.56 0.51 8.52
CA PRO A 42 12.73 -0.17 7.98
C PRO A 42 12.39 -1.19 6.88
N ALA A 43 11.28 -1.92 7.01
CA ALA A 43 10.84 -2.85 5.97
C ALA A 43 10.51 -2.11 4.66
N TYR A 44 9.75 -1.01 4.72
CA TYR A 44 9.48 -0.18 3.54
C TYR A 44 10.77 0.32 2.89
N VAL A 45 11.66 0.94 3.66
CA VAL A 45 12.90 1.51 3.11
C VAL A 45 13.76 0.43 2.46
N ARG A 46 14.03 -0.69 3.16
CA ARG A 46 14.84 -1.79 2.64
C ARG A 46 14.27 -2.35 1.33
N ILE A 47 12.97 -2.64 1.30
CA ILE A 47 12.34 -3.26 0.13
C ILE A 47 12.30 -2.27 -1.03
N CYS A 48 11.84 -1.03 -0.79
CA CYS A 48 11.70 0.00 -1.81
C CYS A 48 13.05 0.36 -2.46
N LEU A 49 14.11 0.53 -1.67
CA LEU A 49 15.46 0.81 -2.19
C LEU A 49 15.98 -0.31 -3.10
N THR A 50 15.68 -1.57 -2.79
CA THR A 50 16.11 -2.73 -3.60
C THR A 50 15.48 -2.73 -5.00
N VAL A 51 14.29 -2.13 -5.15
CA VAL A 51 13.50 -2.19 -6.39
C VAL A 51 13.24 -0.84 -7.04
N GLY A 52 13.81 0.24 -6.49
CA GLY A 52 13.72 1.60 -7.03
C GLY A 52 12.35 2.27 -6.88
N VAL A 53 11.50 1.80 -5.95
CA VAL A 53 10.28 2.51 -5.55
C VAL A 53 10.66 3.58 -4.53
N ASP A 54 10.06 4.76 -4.62
CA ASP A 54 10.26 5.77 -3.59
C ASP A 54 9.59 5.32 -2.26
N PRO A 55 10.36 5.09 -1.18
CA PRO A 55 9.80 4.63 0.09
C PRO A 55 8.76 5.59 0.66
N LEU A 56 8.91 6.90 0.46
CA LEU A 56 7.98 7.88 1.01
C LEU A 56 6.63 7.82 0.31
N ILE A 57 6.59 7.56 -1.00
CA ILE A 57 5.32 7.37 -1.72
C ILE A 57 4.59 6.14 -1.20
N ALA A 58 5.28 5.01 -1.03
CA ALA A 58 4.68 3.79 -0.51
C ALA A 58 4.17 3.96 0.93
N VAL A 59 4.93 4.63 1.79
CA VAL A 59 4.52 4.94 3.17
C VAL A 59 3.36 5.92 3.20
N ALA A 60 3.38 6.98 2.38
CA ALA A 60 2.28 7.95 2.29
C ALA A 60 0.98 7.30 1.81
N GLN A 61 1.07 6.39 0.83
CA GLN A 61 -0.08 5.59 0.41
C GLN A 61 -0.58 4.68 1.54
N MET A 62 0.32 4.00 2.26
CA MET A 62 -0.06 3.18 3.41
C MET A 62 -0.79 4.02 4.48
N ILE A 63 -0.28 5.19 4.82
CA ILE A 63 -0.94 6.11 5.76
C ILE A 63 -2.33 6.50 5.26
N HIS A 64 -2.46 6.83 3.97
CA HIS A 64 -3.74 7.20 3.37
C HIS A 64 -4.77 6.06 3.43
N GLU A 65 -4.38 4.87 3.02
CA GLU A 65 -5.25 3.68 2.92
C GLU A 65 -5.69 3.15 4.29
N THR A 66 -4.84 3.30 5.29
CA THR A 66 -5.06 2.71 6.62
C THR A 66 -5.57 3.72 7.65
N GLY A 67 -5.71 5.00 7.28
CA GLY A 67 -5.98 6.05 8.25
C GLY A 67 -4.85 6.14 9.29
N ASN A 68 -3.59 6.12 8.84
CA ASN A 68 -2.40 6.08 9.68
C ASN A 68 -2.36 4.85 10.60
N LEU A 69 -2.51 3.64 10.04
CA LEU A 69 -2.53 2.36 10.77
C LEU A 69 -3.65 2.23 11.81
N THR A 70 -4.83 2.81 11.57
CA THR A 70 -5.98 2.69 12.49
C THR A 70 -7.12 1.84 11.94
N SER A 71 -7.13 1.59 10.63
CA SER A 71 -8.20 0.81 9.99
C SER A 71 -8.18 -0.63 10.48
N PHE A 72 -9.38 -1.25 10.58
CA PHE A 72 -9.53 -2.67 10.91
C PHE A 72 -8.57 -3.57 10.11
N TRP A 73 -8.47 -3.35 8.80
CA TRP A 73 -7.60 -4.13 7.92
C TRP A 73 -6.12 -3.94 8.20
N SER A 74 -5.71 -2.79 8.71
CA SER A 74 -4.31 -2.54 9.07
C SER A 74 -3.93 -3.12 10.43
N GLN A 75 -4.87 -3.37 11.34
CA GLN A 75 -4.59 -3.95 12.66
C GLN A 75 -4.17 -5.42 12.56
N ARG A 76 -3.57 -5.97 13.62
CA ARG A 76 -3.37 -7.41 13.73
C ARG A 76 -4.72 -8.11 13.95
N PRO A 77 -4.88 -9.35 13.46
CA PRO A 77 -3.89 -10.11 12.69
C PRO A 77 -3.82 -9.78 11.18
N GLN A 78 -4.62 -8.84 10.66
CA GLN A 78 -4.76 -8.59 9.22
C GLN A 78 -3.53 -7.94 8.57
N ARG A 79 -2.93 -6.91 9.20
CA ARG A 79 -1.72 -6.21 8.72
C ARG A 79 -1.76 -5.79 7.24
N ASN A 80 -2.92 -5.43 6.71
CA ASN A 80 -3.10 -5.07 5.32
C ASN A 80 -2.84 -3.56 5.13
N PRO A 81 -1.74 -3.18 4.44
CA PRO A 81 -1.28 -1.80 4.42
C PRO A 81 -2.00 -0.93 3.39
N ALA A 82 -2.78 -1.52 2.49
CA ALA A 82 -3.25 -0.81 1.30
C ALA A 82 -4.57 -1.38 0.75
N GLY A 83 -5.41 -1.93 1.63
CA GLY A 83 -6.72 -2.47 1.26
C GLY A 83 -6.67 -3.62 0.26
N ILE A 84 -5.58 -4.38 0.20
CA ILE A 84 -5.37 -5.41 -0.83
C ILE A 84 -6.44 -6.50 -0.70
N GLY A 85 -7.22 -6.68 -1.77
CA GLY A 85 -8.30 -7.65 -1.83
C GLY A 85 -9.56 -7.25 -1.05
N VAL A 86 -9.60 -6.06 -0.45
CA VAL A 86 -10.80 -5.56 0.22
C VAL A 86 -11.82 -5.13 -0.82
N THR A 87 -12.98 -5.79 -0.85
CA THR A 87 -14.02 -5.56 -1.88
C THR A 87 -15.27 -4.87 -1.33
N GLY A 88 -15.36 -4.67 -0.02
CA GLY A 88 -16.59 -4.25 0.67
C GLY A 88 -17.61 -5.38 0.85
N GLN A 89 -17.33 -6.57 0.32
CA GLN A 89 -18.19 -7.74 0.50
C GLN A 89 -18.13 -8.18 1.98
N SER A 90 -19.31 -8.40 2.57
CA SER A 90 -19.45 -8.80 3.96
C SER A 90 -20.56 -9.83 4.13
N GLN A 91 -20.45 -10.67 5.15
CA GLN A 91 -21.48 -11.65 5.52
C GLN A 91 -21.51 -11.91 7.03
N GLN A 92 -22.68 -12.28 7.54
CA GLN A 92 -22.87 -12.55 8.97
C GLN A 92 -22.26 -13.89 9.40
N GLN A 93 -22.48 -14.92 8.58
CA GLN A 93 -22.01 -16.28 8.85
C GLN A 93 -20.55 -16.44 8.43
N GLN A 94 -19.85 -17.36 9.10
CA GLN A 94 -18.48 -17.69 8.73
C GLN A 94 -18.41 -18.21 7.28
N PRO A 95 -17.52 -17.67 6.43
CA PRO A 95 -17.28 -18.20 5.10
C PRO A 95 -16.84 -19.65 5.14
N VAL A 96 -17.34 -20.46 4.20
CA VAL A 96 -16.94 -21.88 4.06
C VAL A 96 -15.42 -22.01 3.94
N ASN A 97 -14.78 -21.09 3.21
CA ASN A 97 -13.33 -20.93 3.19
C ASN A 97 -12.97 -19.57 3.82
N PRO A 98 -12.40 -19.54 5.03
CA PRO A 98 -12.04 -18.28 5.70
C PRO A 98 -10.81 -17.60 5.07
N ARG A 99 -10.10 -18.25 4.13
CA ARG A 99 -8.99 -17.62 3.42
C ARG A 99 -9.51 -16.43 2.60
N GLY A 100 -8.93 -15.26 2.83
CA GLY A 100 -9.37 -14.02 2.20
C GLY A 100 -10.56 -13.36 2.91
N TRP A 101 -10.82 -13.74 4.16
CA TRP A 101 -11.83 -13.14 5.02
C TRP A 101 -11.29 -12.89 6.41
N ALA A 102 -11.81 -11.86 7.07
CA ALA A 102 -11.53 -11.56 8.47
C ALA A 102 -12.83 -11.22 9.20
N TYR A 103 -13.00 -11.76 10.41
CA TYR A 103 -14.12 -11.36 11.26
C TYR A 103 -13.82 -10.01 11.90
N ASN A 104 -14.70 -9.03 11.68
CA ASN A 104 -14.64 -7.72 12.29
C ASN A 104 -15.51 -7.71 13.56
N PRO A 105 -14.91 -7.72 14.77
CA PRO A 105 -15.68 -7.79 16.00
C PRO A 105 -16.47 -6.51 16.30
N GLN A 106 -16.01 -5.34 15.83
CA GLN A 106 -16.70 -4.07 16.03
C GLN A 106 -17.99 -3.99 15.20
N ARG A 107 -17.99 -4.57 14.00
CA ARG A 107 -19.15 -4.61 13.10
C ARG A 107 -19.89 -5.95 13.13
N GLN A 108 -19.42 -6.89 13.95
CA GLN A 108 -19.93 -8.24 14.14
C GLN A 108 -20.18 -9.03 12.84
N ARG A 109 -19.31 -8.89 11.84
CA ARG A 109 -19.46 -9.53 10.52
C ARG A 109 -18.12 -9.94 9.91
N TRP A 110 -18.14 -10.90 9.00
CA TRP A 110 -17.00 -11.26 8.17
C TRP A 110 -16.86 -10.30 7.00
N GLU A 111 -15.62 -9.88 6.70
CA GLU A 111 -15.30 -8.97 5.61
C GLU A 111 -14.23 -9.58 4.71
N ALA A 112 -14.40 -9.46 3.40
CA ALA A 112 -13.45 -9.97 2.42
C ALA A 112 -12.21 -9.07 2.32
N GLY A 113 -11.02 -9.67 2.29
CA GLY A 113 -9.73 -9.00 2.17
C GLY A 113 -8.56 -9.90 2.51
N VAL A 114 -7.35 -9.49 2.13
CA VAL A 114 -6.12 -10.26 2.39
C VAL A 114 -5.58 -9.92 3.77
N SER A 115 -5.21 -10.96 4.53
CA SER A 115 -4.44 -10.84 5.77
C SER A 115 -3.00 -11.28 5.54
N PHE A 116 -2.05 -10.61 6.17
CA PHE A 116 -0.62 -10.86 6.06
C PHE A 116 -0.05 -11.29 7.42
N ALA A 117 0.76 -12.36 7.41
CA ALA A 117 1.32 -12.91 8.64
C ALA A 117 2.31 -11.95 9.30
N THR A 118 3.17 -11.30 8.51
CA THR A 118 4.18 -10.36 8.98
C THR A 118 4.16 -9.05 8.19
N TRP A 119 4.68 -7.98 8.79
CA TRP A 119 4.93 -6.74 8.06
C TRP A 119 6.10 -6.89 7.09
N THR A 120 7.22 -7.40 7.58
CA THR A 120 8.51 -7.46 6.86
C THR A 120 8.50 -8.40 5.68
N ASP A 121 7.92 -9.60 5.82
CA ASP A 121 8.03 -10.65 4.81
C ASP A 121 6.76 -10.81 3.98
N ASP A 122 5.62 -10.27 4.40
CA ASP A 122 4.35 -10.44 3.67
C ASP A 122 3.73 -9.10 3.26
N ALA A 123 3.37 -8.25 4.22
CA ALA A 123 2.56 -7.06 3.95
C ALA A 123 3.27 -6.01 3.09
N VAL A 124 4.48 -5.60 3.48
CA VAL A 124 5.26 -4.61 2.72
C VAL A 124 5.64 -5.16 1.33
N PRO A 125 6.16 -6.40 1.19
CA PRO A 125 6.40 -6.98 -0.13
C PRO A 125 5.15 -7.01 -1.02
N ALA A 126 3.99 -7.36 -0.47
CA ALA A 126 2.74 -7.40 -1.23
C ALA A 126 2.30 -6.01 -1.71
N HIS A 127 2.47 -4.99 -0.88
CA HIS A 127 2.16 -3.61 -1.24
C HIS A 127 3.12 -3.09 -2.32
N VAL A 128 4.42 -3.12 -2.06
CA VAL A 128 5.44 -2.57 -2.96
C VAL A 128 5.47 -3.32 -4.29
N GLY A 129 5.36 -4.65 -4.28
CA GLY A 129 5.29 -5.44 -5.50
C GLY A 129 4.05 -5.15 -6.36
N ARG A 130 2.92 -4.78 -5.73
CA ARG A 130 1.72 -4.34 -6.47
C ARG A 130 1.87 -2.92 -7.01
N LEU A 131 2.56 -2.02 -6.32
CA LEU A 131 2.93 -0.71 -6.87
C LEU A 131 3.83 -0.85 -8.10
N LEU A 132 4.84 -1.72 -8.03
CA LEU A 132 5.66 -2.07 -9.20
C LEU A 132 4.82 -2.62 -10.35
N ALA A 133 3.82 -3.45 -10.05
CA ALA A 133 2.94 -4.00 -11.09
C ALA A 133 2.13 -2.93 -11.82
N TYR A 134 1.75 -1.86 -11.12
CA TYR A 134 1.14 -0.70 -11.74
C TYR A 134 2.16 0.14 -12.53
N ALA A 135 3.36 0.32 -12.01
CA ALA A 135 4.38 1.19 -12.60
C ALA A 135 5.08 0.61 -13.84
N LEU A 136 5.28 -0.71 -13.88
CA LEU A 136 6.10 -1.38 -14.88
C LEU A 136 5.25 -2.26 -15.81
N ALA A 137 5.48 -2.08 -17.12
CA ALA A 137 4.94 -2.99 -18.12
C ALA A 137 5.56 -4.38 -17.95
N ASP A 138 4.81 -5.43 -18.30
CA ASP A 138 5.31 -6.80 -18.25
C ASP A 138 6.56 -6.96 -19.12
N GLY A 139 7.60 -7.58 -18.59
CA GLY A 139 8.89 -7.77 -19.27
C GLY A 139 9.85 -6.57 -19.19
N SER A 140 9.42 -5.41 -18.70
CA SER A 140 10.29 -4.24 -18.51
C SER A 140 11.01 -4.22 -17.16
N GLU A 141 10.61 -5.10 -16.25
CA GLU A 141 11.16 -5.16 -14.90
C GLU A 141 12.55 -5.83 -14.82
N THR A 142 13.35 -5.35 -13.89
CA THR A 142 14.59 -6.04 -13.45
C THR A 142 14.26 -7.34 -12.72
N PRO A 143 15.21 -8.29 -12.57
CA PRO A 143 14.96 -9.54 -11.85
C PRO A 143 14.43 -9.35 -10.41
N PRO A 144 14.99 -8.46 -9.56
CA PRO A 144 14.44 -8.23 -8.21
C PRO A 144 13.02 -7.65 -8.22
N GLN A 145 12.71 -6.76 -9.17
CA GLN A 145 11.36 -6.23 -9.35
C GLN A 145 10.38 -7.33 -9.76
N ARG A 146 10.77 -8.24 -10.68
CA ARG A 146 9.96 -9.37 -11.12
C ARG A 146 9.61 -10.30 -9.97
N GLU A 147 10.59 -10.66 -9.15
CA GLU A 147 10.39 -11.53 -7.99
C GLU A 147 9.42 -10.90 -6.98
N LEU A 148 9.60 -9.61 -6.68
CA LEU A 148 8.72 -8.90 -5.74
C LEU A 148 7.29 -8.77 -6.27
N ILE A 149 7.14 -8.49 -7.56
CA ILE A 149 5.86 -8.52 -8.27
C ILE A 149 5.22 -9.90 -8.13
N ALA A 150 5.93 -10.97 -8.49
CA ALA A 150 5.39 -12.33 -8.47
C ALA A 150 4.89 -12.69 -7.06
N LYS A 151 5.67 -12.34 -6.04
CA LYS A 151 5.27 -12.49 -4.63
C LYS A 151 3.99 -11.71 -4.32
N ALA A 152 3.91 -10.43 -4.66
CA ALA A 152 2.72 -9.61 -4.42
C ALA A 152 1.46 -10.16 -5.12
N LEU A 153 1.62 -10.64 -6.36
CA LEU A 153 0.52 -11.18 -7.14
C LEU A 153 0.07 -12.56 -6.67
N SER A 154 0.92 -13.31 -5.95
CA SER A 154 0.52 -14.57 -5.30
C SER A 154 -0.51 -14.39 -4.19
N TYR A 155 -0.52 -13.25 -3.48
CA TYR A 155 -1.52 -12.96 -2.44
C TYR A 155 -2.87 -12.53 -3.04
N ARG A 156 -2.82 -11.74 -4.11
CA ARG A 156 -4.00 -11.29 -4.84
C ARG A 156 -3.65 -11.17 -6.32
N PRO A 157 -4.32 -11.93 -7.20
CA PRO A 157 -4.11 -11.81 -8.63
C PRO A 157 -4.31 -10.38 -9.13
N PHE A 158 -3.56 -10.04 -10.17
CA PHE A 158 -3.62 -8.76 -10.86
C PHE A 158 -3.74 -9.03 -12.35
N PRO A 159 -4.73 -8.45 -13.05
CA PRO A 159 -4.87 -8.67 -14.48
C PRO A 159 -3.62 -8.23 -15.23
N GLY A 160 -3.05 -9.12 -16.05
CA GLY A 160 -1.84 -8.81 -16.83
C GLY A 160 -2.02 -7.58 -17.74
N ALA A 161 -3.23 -7.35 -18.23
CA ALA A 161 -3.57 -6.17 -19.04
C ALA A 161 -3.44 -4.83 -18.29
N PHE A 162 -3.33 -4.83 -16.95
CA PHE A 162 -3.17 -3.62 -16.14
C PHE A 162 -1.71 -3.32 -15.79
N ARG A 163 -0.78 -4.18 -16.21
CA ARG A 163 0.67 -3.98 -16.01
C ARG A 163 1.11 -2.68 -16.65
N GLY A 164 1.88 -1.87 -15.93
CA GLY A 164 2.40 -0.60 -16.45
C GLY A 164 1.33 0.47 -16.70
N SER A 165 0.13 0.33 -16.12
CA SER A 165 -0.97 1.28 -16.35
C SER A 165 -0.88 2.55 -15.50
N ALA A 166 0.03 2.65 -14.53
CA ALA A 166 0.19 3.83 -13.70
C ALA A 166 1.65 4.07 -13.31
N GLN A 167 2.33 4.98 -14.00
CA GLN A 167 3.70 5.41 -13.70
C GLN A 167 3.75 6.48 -12.59
N THR A 168 2.67 7.23 -12.41
CA THR A 168 2.54 8.31 -11.42
C THR A 168 1.50 7.98 -10.34
N ILE A 169 1.61 8.64 -9.18
CA ILE A 169 0.64 8.42 -8.09
C ILE A 169 -0.79 8.86 -8.45
N LYS A 170 -0.95 9.83 -9.36
CA LYS A 170 -2.26 10.23 -9.91
C LYS A 170 -2.94 9.09 -10.65
N GLN A 171 -2.20 8.36 -11.48
CA GLN A 171 -2.74 7.26 -12.29
C GLN A 171 -3.12 6.02 -11.46
N LEU A 172 -2.78 5.97 -10.16
CA LEU A 172 -3.35 5.00 -9.23
C LEU A 172 -4.84 5.27 -8.97
N GLY A 173 -5.32 6.51 -9.17
CA GLY A 173 -6.76 6.78 -9.20
C GLY A 173 -7.39 6.31 -10.51
N ARG A 174 -8.43 5.46 -10.44
CA ARG A 174 -9.06 4.84 -11.62
C ARG A 174 -9.49 5.87 -12.67
N VAL A 175 -10.02 7.02 -12.28
CA VAL A 175 -10.44 8.05 -13.26
C VAL A 175 -9.29 8.67 -14.04
N HIS A 176 -8.07 8.61 -13.52
CA HIS A 176 -6.87 9.18 -14.14
C HIS A 176 -5.99 8.10 -14.78
N ASN A 177 -6.25 6.83 -14.48
CA ASN A 177 -5.55 5.70 -15.09
C ASN A 177 -5.92 5.61 -16.58
N PRO A 178 -4.95 5.53 -17.52
CA PRO A 178 -5.22 5.36 -18.95
C PRO A 178 -6.09 4.14 -19.29
N LEU A 179 -6.06 3.09 -18.47
CA LEU A 179 -6.89 1.89 -18.60
C LEU A 179 -8.06 1.87 -17.61
N GLY A 180 -8.39 3.01 -16.99
CA GLY A 180 -9.42 3.13 -15.95
C GLY A 180 -10.81 2.69 -16.38
N ALA A 181 -11.17 2.94 -17.65
CA ALA A 181 -12.42 2.47 -18.24
C ALA A 181 -12.52 0.93 -18.23
N ARG A 182 -11.38 0.23 -18.29
CA ARG A 182 -11.28 -1.24 -18.20
C ARG A 182 -11.20 -1.75 -16.76
N GLY A 183 -11.27 -0.87 -15.77
CA GLY A 183 -11.22 -1.22 -14.35
C GLY A 183 -9.85 -1.10 -13.70
N ALA A 184 -8.82 -0.60 -14.41
CA ALA A 184 -7.50 -0.39 -13.83
C ALA A 184 -7.48 0.82 -12.87
N GLY A 185 -6.62 0.77 -11.87
CA GLY A 185 -6.48 1.79 -10.84
C GLY A 185 -6.61 1.18 -9.45
N TRP A 186 -5.77 1.65 -8.53
CA TRP A 186 -5.79 1.26 -7.13
C TRP A 186 -7.08 1.70 -6.44
N ALA A 187 -7.46 2.97 -6.61
CA ALA A 187 -8.61 3.57 -5.96
C ALA A 187 -9.72 3.87 -6.98
N SER A 188 -10.95 3.45 -6.68
CA SER A 188 -12.13 3.66 -7.54
C SER A 188 -13.19 4.50 -6.80
N PRO A 189 -13.61 5.68 -7.32
CA PRO A 189 -13.14 6.29 -8.57
C PRO A 189 -11.75 6.94 -8.46
N GLY A 190 -11.27 7.25 -7.26
CA GLY A 190 -9.90 7.75 -7.04
C GLY A 190 -9.63 9.18 -7.56
N ARG A 191 -10.65 10.04 -7.61
CA ARG A 191 -10.56 11.40 -8.21
C ARG A 191 -9.44 12.27 -7.64
N ASN A 192 -9.20 12.20 -6.33
CA ASN A 192 -8.19 13.03 -5.64
C ASN A 192 -7.09 12.17 -4.99
N TYR A 193 -6.90 10.95 -5.50
CA TYR A 193 -6.08 9.94 -4.85
C TYR A 193 -4.60 10.32 -4.84
N GLY A 194 -4.05 10.68 -6.01
CA GLY A 194 -2.66 11.11 -6.12
C GLY A 194 -2.39 12.40 -5.32
N GLU A 195 -3.34 13.34 -5.30
CA GLU A 195 -3.25 14.56 -4.52
C GLU A 195 -3.22 14.28 -3.01
N ALA A 196 -3.98 13.28 -2.55
CA ALA A 196 -3.97 12.87 -1.15
C ALA A 196 -2.63 12.27 -0.72
N ILE A 197 -2.07 11.38 -1.54
CA ILE A 197 -0.75 10.78 -1.30
C ILE A 197 0.34 11.87 -1.31
N ALA A 198 0.35 12.73 -2.33
CA ALA A 198 1.32 13.84 -2.42
C ALA A 198 1.27 14.75 -1.18
N ARG A 199 0.06 15.06 -0.69
CA ARG A 199 -0.13 15.89 0.49
C ARG A 199 0.49 15.24 1.72
N ILE A 200 0.23 13.95 1.96
CA ILE A 200 0.81 13.21 3.09
C ILE A 200 2.34 13.16 2.96
N ALA A 201 2.86 12.85 1.77
CA ALA A 201 4.31 12.82 1.52
C ALA A 201 4.98 14.17 1.86
N ASN A 202 4.39 15.29 1.44
CA ASN A 202 4.89 16.62 1.77
C ASN A 202 4.78 16.94 3.28
N GLN A 203 3.73 16.47 3.95
CA GLN A 203 3.60 16.65 5.40
C GLN A 203 4.65 15.84 6.18
N VAL A 204 5.01 14.65 5.71
CA VAL A 204 6.11 13.85 6.26
C VAL A 204 7.45 14.57 6.06
N LEU A 205 7.72 15.12 4.87
CA LEU A 205 8.95 15.89 4.61
C LEU A 205 9.09 17.12 5.50
N ALA A 206 7.97 17.71 5.94
CA ALA A 206 7.96 18.85 6.84
C ALA A 206 8.23 18.49 8.31
N VAL A 207 8.30 17.20 8.66
CA VAL A 207 8.65 16.76 10.02
C VAL A 207 10.13 17.07 10.30
N PRO A 208 10.46 17.81 11.37
CA PRO A 208 11.85 18.08 11.75
C PRO A 208 12.62 16.81 12.10
N LEU A 209 13.93 16.81 11.76
CA LEU A 209 14.92 15.80 12.18
C LEU A 209 15.44 16.08 13.59
#